data_AF-A0A965QCP3-F1
#
_entry.id   AF-A0A965QCP3-F1
#
_cell.length_a   1.000
_cell.length_b   1.000
_cell.length_c   1.000
_cell.angle_alpha   90.00
_cell.angle_beta   90.00
_cell.angle_gamma   90.00
#
_symmetry.space_group_name_H-M   'P 1'
#
loop_
_entity.id
_entity.type
_entity.pdbx_description
1 polymer ?
#
loop_
_entity_poly.entity_id
_entity_poly.type
_entity_poly.pdbx_seq_one_letter_code
_entity_poly.pdbx_strand_id
1 'polypeptide(L)'
;MASASPRSLAAIRMAMTSGIIAFATAVWYMRHSLNAPTPPSDPLILRRMALGAAVLSVLGLVALRRSLASAPVERRNAMSVIAWAIGEFGAIAGVSVYFITGIEAVAAPGMLAYIVALLMFPIRRQAA
;
A
#
# COMPACT_ATOMS: atom_id res chain seq x y z
N MET A 1 -10.20 -24.08 -5.38
CA MET A 1 -10.18 -22.98 -4.39
C MET A 1 -11.50 -22.24 -4.50
N ALA A 2 -12.32 -22.19 -3.45
CA ALA A 2 -13.55 -21.41 -3.45
C ALA A 2 -13.21 -19.92 -3.66
N SER A 3 -13.89 -19.26 -4.59
CA SER A 3 -13.68 -17.84 -4.86
C SER A 3 -14.18 -17.02 -3.67
N ALA A 4 -13.38 -16.06 -3.20
CA ALA A 4 -13.77 -15.19 -2.10
C ALA A 4 -15.03 -14.40 -2.48
N SER A 5 -16.03 -14.41 -1.60
CA SER A 5 -17.27 -13.64 -1.80
C SER A 5 -16.99 -12.14 -1.92
N PRO A 6 -17.82 -11.36 -2.64
CA PRO A 6 -17.68 -9.91 -2.71
C PRO A 6 -17.68 -9.24 -1.33
N ARG A 7 -18.44 -9.77 -0.37
CA ARG A 7 -18.48 -9.28 1.03
C ARG A 7 -17.14 -9.49 1.73
N SER A 8 -16.52 -10.67 1.59
CA SER A 8 -15.20 -10.92 2.16
C SER A 8 -14.12 -10.02 1.54
N LEU A 9 -14.18 -9.74 0.24
CA LEU A 9 -13.22 -8.83 -0.41
C LEU A 9 -13.38 -7.38 0.07
N ALA A 10 -14.62 -6.94 0.30
CA ALA A 10 -14.88 -5.63 0.90
C ALA A 10 -14.34 -5.54 2.33
N ALA A 11 -14.55 -6.58 3.13
CA ALA A 11 -14.00 -6.66 4.47
C ALA A 11 -12.46 -6.63 4.47
N ILE A 12 -11.81 -7.39 3.57
CA ILE A 12 -10.35 -7.37 3.41
C ILE A 12 -9.87 -5.96 3.04
N ARG A 13 -10.49 -5.32 2.05
CA ARG A 13 -10.13 -3.95 1.64
C ARG A 13 -10.26 -2.98 2.80
N MET A 14 -11.37 -3.01 3.52
CA MET A 14 -11.59 -2.13 4.69
C MET A 14 -10.57 -2.40 5.78
N ALA A 15 -10.26 -3.67 6.08
CA ALA A 15 -9.25 -4.05 7.07
C ALA A 15 -7.88 -3.49 6.69
N MET A 16 -7.41 -3.72 5.46
CA MET A 16 -6.12 -3.21 4.97
C MET A 16 -6.07 -1.68 5.01
N THR A 17 -7.12 -1.00 4.54
CA THR A 17 -7.17 0.47 4.54
C THR A 17 -7.17 1.02 5.97
N SER A 18 -7.94 0.41 6.87
CA SER A 18 -7.95 0.79 8.29
C SER A 18 -6.58 0.56 8.95
N GLY A 19 -5.88 -0.52 8.60
CA GLY A 19 -4.54 -0.83 9.10
C GLY A 19 -3.52 0.22 8.68
N ILE A 20 -3.50 0.60 7.40
CA ILE A 20 -2.63 1.67 6.89
C ILE A 20 -2.93 3.02 7.55
N ILE A 21 -4.21 3.38 7.69
CA ILE A 21 -4.61 4.63 8.34
C ILE A 21 -4.16 4.63 9.81
N ALA A 22 -4.48 3.56 10.56
CA ALA A 22 -4.09 3.44 11.96
C ALA A 22 -2.56 3.50 12.12
N PHE A 23 -1.80 2.81 11.26
CA PHE A 23 -0.35 2.84 11.28
C PHE A 23 0.22 4.24 10.97
N ALA A 24 -0.27 4.90 9.92
CA ALA A 24 0.15 6.25 9.56
C ALA A 24 -0.18 7.27 10.66
N THR A 25 -1.38 7.19 11.25
CA THR A 25 -1.79 8.03 12.37
C THR A 25 -0.93 7.78 13.61
N ALA A 26 -0.65 6.52 13.96
CA ALA A 26 0.22 6.18 15.08
C ALA A 26 1.63 6.73 14.86
N VAL A 27 2.22 6.54 13.67
CA VAL A 27 3.55 7.08 13.32
C VAL A 27 3.56 8.60 13.39
N TRP A 28 2.53 9.26 12.84
CA TRP A 28 2.39 10.72 12.91
C TRP A 28 2.33 11.21 14.36
N TYR A 29 1.50 10.57 15.19
CA TYR A 29 1.35 10.90 16.61
C TYR A 29 2.66 10.68 17.38
N MET A 30 3.30 9.52 17.19
CA MET A 30 4.60 9.23 17.81
C MET A 30 5.66 10.25 17.41
N ARG A 31 5.60 10.77 16.18
CA ARG A 31 6.60 11.75 15.73
C ARG A 31 6.38 13.15 16.30
N HIS A 32 5.11 13.58 16.42
CA HIS A 32 4.77 14.94 16.83
C HIS A 32 4.58 15.09 18.34
N SER A 33 4.09 14.04 19.00
CA SER A 33 3.69 14.08 20.43
C SER A 33 4.63 13.30 21.33
N LEU A 34 5.47 12.42 20.79
CA LEU A 34 6.50 11.70 21.54
C LEU A 34 7.89 12.10 21.05
N ASN A 35 8.91 11.81 21.86
CA ASN A 35 10.31 12.00 21.49
C ASN A 35 10.69 11.00 20.39
N ALA A 36 10.37 11.34 19.13
CA ALA A 36 10.74 10.55 17.98
C ALA A 36 12.28 10.40 17.86
N PRO A 37 12.76 9.35 17.17
CA PRO A 37 14.18 9.20 16.89
C PRO A 37 14.76 10.45 16.23
N THR A 38 15.91 10.90 16.71
CA THR A 38 16.70 11.92 16.02
C THR A 38 17.06 11.40 14.62
N PRO A 39 16.85 12.19 13.55
CA PRO A 39 17.19 11.77 12.20
C PRO A 39 18.66 11.34 12.09
N PRO A 40 18.96 10.29 11.31
CA PRO A 40 20.34 9.89 11.07
C PRO A 40 21.11 10.98 10.32
N SER A 41 22.43 11.00 10.51
CA SER A 41 23.33 11.97 9.86
C SER A 41 23.30 11.90 8.33
N ASP A 42 23.06 10.71 7.76
CA ASP A 42 22.82 10.53 6.33
C ASP A 42 21.49 9.81 6.07
N PRO A 43 20.40 10.56 5.80
CA PRO A 43 19.09 9.97 5.51
C PRO A 43 18.95 9.46 4.06
N LEU A 44 19.99 9.60 3.22
CA LEU A 44 19.90 9.33 1.78
C LEU A 44 19.59 7.86 1.47
N ILE A 45 20.20 6.93 2.21
CA ILE A 45 19.98 5.49 2.03
C ILE A 45 18.52 5.14 2.34
N LEU A 46 17.98 5.61 3.47
CA LEU A 46 16.59 5.36 3.86
C LEU A 46 15.60 5.98 2.87
N ARG A 47 15.89 7.20 2.38
CA ARG A 47 15.09 7.83 1.33
C ARG A 47 15.08 7.01 0.04
N ARG A 48 16.23 6.48 -0.37
CA ARG A 48 16.34 5.59 -1.55
C ARG A 48 15.58 4.28 -1.34
N MET A 49 15.58 3.73 -0.13
CA MET A 49 14.79 2.53 0.20
C MET A 49 13.28 2.80 0.08
N ALA A 50 12.78 3.92 0.63
CA ALA A 50 11.37 4.30 0.49
C ALA A 50 10.97 4.51 -0.98
N LEU A 51 11.79 5.22 -1.74
CA LEU A 51 11.55 5.42 -3.17
C LEU A 51 11.62 4.11 -3.96
N GLY A 52 12.58 3.24 -3.65
CA GLY A 52 12.69 1.91 -4.24
C GLY A 52 11.45 1.06 -3.96
N ALA A 53 10.94 1.07 -2.73
CA ALA A 53 9.71 0.37 -2.39
C ALA A 53 8.49 0.93 -3.13
N ALA A 54 8.38 2.26 -3.27
CA ALA A 54 7.32 2.88 -4.07
C ALA A 54 7.41 2.51 -5.56
N VAL A 55 8.61 2.53 -6.14
CA VAL A 55 8.85 2.11 -7.54
C VAL A 55 8.49 0.65 -7.73
N LEU A 56 8.93 -0.25 -6.85
CA LEU A 56 8.56 -1.67 -6.90
C LEU A 56 7.05 -1.89 -6.78
N SER A 57 6.39 -1.11 -5.94
CA SER A 57 4.93 -1.15 -5.80
C SER A 57 4.25 -0.78 -7.13
N VAL A 58 4.66 0.34 -7.74
CA VAL A 58 4.12 0.78 -9.03
C VAL A 58 4.38 -0.25 -10.13
N LEU A 59 5.60 -0.77 -10.24
CA LEU A 59 5.96 -1.79 -11.24
C LEU A 59 5.14 -3.08 -11.04
N GLY A 60 4.94 -3.51 -9.79
CA GLY A 60 4.08 -4.66 -9.45
C GLY A 60 2.62 -4.43 -9.86
N LEU A 61 2.07 -3.25 -9.60
CA LEU A 61 0.71 -2.88 -10.02
C LEU A 61 0.57 -2.83 -11.54
N VAL A 62 1.55 -2.28 -12.26
CA VAL A 62 1.56 -2.24 -13.72
C VAL A 62 1.64 -3.66 -14.31
N ALA A 63 2.51 -4.52 -13.76
CA ALA A 63 2.62 -5.91 -14.16
C ALA A 63 1.30 -6.66 -13.96
N LEU A 64 0.70 -6.53 -12.76
CA LEU A 64 -0.61 -7.13 -12.47
C LEU A 64 -1.70 -6.63 -13.40
N ARG A 65 -1.73 -5.33 -13.72
CA ARG A 65 -2.74 -4.75 -14.62
C ARG A 65 -2.65 -5.34 -16.02
N ARG A 66 -1.44 -5.57 -16.53
CA ARG A 66 -1.23 -6.25 -17.83
C ARG A 66 -1.76 -7.68 -17.79
N SER A 67 -1.51 -8.41 -16.71
CA SER A 67 -2.04 -9.78 -16.54
C SER A 67 -3.56 -9.81 -16.35
N LEU A 68 -4.18 -8.74 -15.85
CA LEU A 68 -5.61 -8.69 -15.53
C LEU A 68 -6.50 -8.64 -16.77
N ALA A 69 -6.00 -8.07 -17.86
CA ALA A 69 -6.69 -8.02 -19.16
C ALA A 69 -7.02 -9.43 -19.67
N SER A 70 -6.12 -10.39 -19.45
CA SER A 70 -6.21 -11.76 -19.94
C SER A 70 -6.76 -12.75 -18.90
N ALA A 71 -7.04 -12.30 -17.67
CA ALA A 71 -7.38 -13.18 -16.55
C ALA A 71 -8.89 -13.54 -16.50
N PRO A 72 -9.24 -14.80 -16.17
CA PRO A 72 -10.61 -15.22 -15.85
C PRO A 72 -11.20 -14.45 -14.65
N VAL A 73 -12.53 -14.36 -14.57
CA VAL A 73 -13.25 -13.56 -13.55
C VAL A 73 -12.89 -14.00 -12.14
N GLU A 74 -12.76 -15.30 -11.89
CA GLU A 74 -12.40 -15.86 -10.59
C GLU A 74 -11.01 -15.40 -10.14
N ARG A 75 -10.08 -15.26 -11.09
CA ARG A 75 -8.69 -14.87 -10.81
C ARG A 75 -8.55 -13.36 -10.56
N ARG A 76 -9.46 -12.55 -11.11
CA ARG A 76 -9.45 -11.08 -10.93
C ARG A 76 -9.66 -10.65 -9.48
N ASN A 77 -10.46 -11.39 -8.71
CA ASN A 77 -10.68 -11.11 -7.29
C ASN A 77 -9.41 -11.34 -6.46
N ALA A 78 -8.74 -12.47 -6.67
CA ALA A 78 -7.45 -12.75 -6.02
C ALA A 78 -6.39 -11.72 -6.43
N MET A 79 -6.33 -11.36 -7.71
CA MET A 79 -5.41 -10.32 -8.20
C MET A 79 -5.66 -8.94 -7.59
N SER A 80 -6.91 -8.62 -7.24
CA SER A 80 -7.24 -7.35 -6.58
C SER A 80 -6.66 -7.30 -5.17
N VAL A 81 -6.76 -8.39 -4.40
CA VAL A 81 -6.15 -8.50 -3.06
C VAL A 81 -4.62 -8.37 -3.15
N ILE A 82 -3.99 -9.06 -4.11
CA ILE A 82 -2.55 -8.97 -4.35
C ILE A 82 -2.16 -7.53 -4.72
N ALA A 83 -2.91 -6.87 -5.59
CA ALA A 83 -2.66 -5.49 -5.97
C ALA A 83 -2.73 -4.55 -4.75
N TRP A 84 -3.74 -4.69 -3.89
CA TRP A 84 -3.84 -3.89 -2.67
C TRP A 84 -2.66 -4.13 -1.74
N ALA A 85 -2.20 -5.38 -1.59
CA ALA A 85 -1.04 -5.71 -0.74
C ALA A 85 0.27 -5.14 -1.30
N ILE A 86 0.45 -5.13 -2.62
CA ILE A 86 1.59 -4.46 -3.28
C ILE A 86 1.56 -2.97 -3.01
N GLY A 87 0.40 -2.32 -3.10
CA GLY A 87 0.26 -0.91 -2.75
C GLY A 87 0.57 -0.65 -1.26
N GLU A 88 0.07 -1.52 -0.39
CA GLU A 88 0.25 -1.45 1.06
C GLU A 88 1.73 -1.50 1.44
N PHE A 89 2.49 -2.40 0.82
CA PHE A 89 3.95 -2.49 0.99
C PHE A 89 4.65 -1.14 0.77
N GLY A 90 4.33 -0.45 -0.33
CA GLY A 90 4.89 0.88 -0.62
C GLY A 90 4.53 1.91 0.45
N ALA A 91 3.27 1.93 0.89
CA ALA A 91 2.80 2.83 1.93
C ALA A 91 3.49 2.58 3.28
N ILE A 92 3.57 1.32 3.73
CA ILE A 92 4.24 0.94 4.99
C ILE A 92 5.73 1.33 4.94
N ALA A 93 6.43 1.04 3.84
CA ALA A 93 7.83 1.41 3.69
C ALA A 93 8.03 2.94 3.78
N GLY A 94 7.21 3.72 3.07
CA GLY A 94 7.28 5.18 3.10
C GLY A 94 6.99 5.76 4.49
N VAL A 95 5.93 5.30 5.15
CA VAL A 95 5.55 5.74 6.51
C VAL A 95 6.61 5.34 7.54
N SER A 96 7.21 4.15 7.42
CA SER A 96 8.26 3.69 8.32
C SER A 96 9.55 4.52 8.16
N VAL A 97 9.93 4.84 6.92
CA VAL A 97 11.07 5.75 6.67
C VAL A 97 10.76 7.16 7.14
N TYR A 98 9.52 7.63 7.00
CA TYR A 98 9.10 8.89 7.60
C TYR A 98 9.25 8.87 9.12
N PHE A 99 8.89 7.77 9.81
CA PHE A 99 9.09 7.63 11.25
C PHE A 99 10.57 7.72 11.67
N ILE A 100 11.50 7.26 10.84
CA ILE A 100 12.93 7.31 11.16
C ILE A 100 13.55 8.67 10.80
N THR A 101 13.24 9.18 9.61
CA THR A 101 13.96 10.34 9.02
C THR A 101 13.27 11.69 9.26
N GLY A 102 11.95 11.68 9.39
CA GLY A 102 11.12 12.89 9.51
C GLY A 102 10.89 13.69 8.27
N ILE A 103 11.37 13.19 7.15
CA ILE A 103 11.14 13.83 5.87
C ILE A 103 9.75 13.39 5.41
N GLU A 104 8.73 14.23 5.60
CA GLU A 104 7.34 13.90 5.23
C GLU A 104 7.18 13.49 3.76
N ALA A 105 7.96 14.12 2.88
CA ALA A 105 7.94 13.86 1.44
C ALA A 105 8.28 12.41 1.06
N VAL A 106 8.90 11.60 1.94
CA VAL A 106 9.23 10.19 1.65
C VAL A 106 8.04 9.25 1.82
N ALA A 107 7.01 9.63 2.59
CA ALA A 107 5.81 8.82 2.78
C ALA A 107 4.84 8.92 1.58
N ALA A 108 4.80 10.09 0.94
CA ALA A 108 3.82 10.39 -0.11
C ALA A 108 3.84 9.41 -1.30
N PRO A 109 4.99 9.05 -1.90
CA PRO A 109 5.02 8.15 -3.07
C PRO A 109 4.42 6.77 -2.79
N GLY A 110 4.72 6.19 -1.62
CA GLY A 110 4.17 4.90 -1.19
C GLY A 110 2.66 4.96 -0.96
N MET A 111 2.20 6.02 -0.28
CA MET A 111 0.77 6.24 -0.04
C MET A 111 -0.01 6.44 -1.35
N LEU A 112 0.56 7.19 -2.30
CA LEU A 112 -0.01 7.37 -3.63
C LEU A 112 -0.12 6.03 -4.37
N ALA A 113 0.91 5.18 -4.31
CA ALA A 113 0.86 3.85 -4.91
C ALA A 113 -0.27 2.99 -4.31
N TYR A 114 -0.48 3.07 -3.00
CA TYR A 114 -1.61 2.38 -2.33
C TYR A 114 -2.97 2.90 -2.79
N ILE A 115 -3.17 4.22 -2.83
CA ILE A 115 -4.41 4.83 -3.32
C ILE A 115 -4.69 4.40 -4.77
N VAL A 116 -3.66 4.44 -5.61
CA VAL A 116 -3.74 3.99 -7.00
C VAL A 116 -4.13 2.51 -7.08
N ALA A 117 -3.59 1.63 -6.22
CA ALA A 117 -3.99 0.23 -6.15
C ALA A 117 -5.48 0.06 -5.80
N LEU A 118 -5.98 0.82 -4.82
CA LEU A 118 -7.38 0.80 -4.40
C LEU A 118 -8.34 1.26 -5.50
N LEU A 119 -7.93 2.22 -6.33
CA LEU A 119 -8.74 2.77 -7.43
C LEU A 119 -8.69 1.88 -8.68
N MET A 120 -7.50 1.37 -9.03
CA MET A 120 -7.30 0.61 -10.27
C MET A 120 -7.82 -0.83 -10.19
N PHE A 121 -7.97 -1.39 -8.98
CA PHE A 121 -8.39 -2.77 -8.76
C PHE A 121 -9.65 -2.84 -7.88
N PRO A 122 -10.83 -2.48 -8.42
CA PRO A 122 -12.08 -2.48 -7.66
C PRO A 122 -12.65 -3.89 -7.46
N ILE A 123 -13.44 -4.06 -6.40
CA ILE A 123 -14.21 -5.28 -6.15
C ILE A 123 -15.28 -5.40 -7.22
N ARG A 124 -15.22 -6.45 -8.05
CA ARG A 124 -16.30 -6.76 -8.98
C ARG A 124 -17.40 -7.52 -8.26
N ARG A 125 -18.63 -6.99 -8.30
CA ARG A 125 -19.82 -7.73 -7.89
C ARG A 125 -20.07 -8.80 -8.95
N GLN A 126 -20.20 -10.07 -8.53
CA GLN A 126 -20.74 -11.09 -9.42
C GLN A 126 -22.19 -10.68 -9.70
N ALA A 127 -22.54 -10.50 -10.98
CA ALA A 127 -23.94 -10.39 -11.37
C ALA A 127 -24.60 -11.72 -10.99
N ALA A 128 -25.65 -11.65 -10.18
CA ALA A 128 -26.45 -12.78 -9.76
C ALA A 128 -27.17 -13.41 -10.95
#